data_AF-A0A6F9JD79-F1
#
_entry.id   AF-A0A6F9JD79-F1
#
_cell.length_a   1.000
_cell.length_b   1.000
_cell.length_c   1.000
_cell.angle_alpha   90.00
_cell.angle_beta   90.00
_cell.angle_gamma   90.00
#
_symmetry.space_group_name_H-M   'P 1'
#
loop_
_entity.id
_entity.type
_entity.pdbx_description
1 polymer ?
#
loop_
_entity_poly.entity_id
_entity_poly.type
_entity_poly.pdbx_seq_one_letter_code
_entity_poly.pdbx_strand_id
1 'polypeptide(L)'
;MKLDNAIKLLSQYGEVKINDIGATIEINNKTYGARTNCGEKDVMYLFIEYDLDMYNRFFYTYHTLKHFKDCIDRDIAKFIKG
;
A
#
# COMPACT_ATOMS: atom_id res chain seq x y z
N MET A 1 -13.03 3.03 6.20
CA MET A 1 -12.35 1.80 6.68
C MET A 1 -11.30 2.22 7.70
N LYS A 2 -11.09 1.46 8.78
CA LYS A 2 -10.12 1.84 9.82
C LYS A 2 -8.66 1.57 9.42
N LEU A 3 -7.76 2.48 9.78
CA LEU A 3 -6.32 2.41 9.54
C LEU A 3 -5.70 1.12 10.11
N ASP A 4 -6.14 0.69 11.30
CA ASP A 4 -5.67 -0.54 11.94
C ASP A 4 -5.88 -1.78 11.05
N ASN A 5 -6.98 -1.83 10.29
CA ASN A 5 -7.22 -2.95 9.36
C ASN A 5 -6.26 -2.91 8.17
N ALA A 6 -5.89 -1.73 7.70
CA ALA A 6 -4.90 -1.58 6.65
C ALA A 6 -3.49 -1.92 7.15
N ILE A 7 -3.11 -1.45 8.35
CA ILE A 7 -1.84 -1.82 9.00
C ILE A 7 -1.75 -3.34 9.17
N LYS A 8 -2.81 -3.97 9.67
CA LYS A 8 -2.86 -5.43 9.84
C LYS A 8 -2.67 -6.17 8.52
N LEU A 9 -3.21 -5.66 7.41
CA LEU A 9 -2.97 -6.23 6.08
C LEU A 9 -1.51 -6.03 5.64
N LEU A 10 -1.00 -4.80 5.70
CA LEU A 10 0.36 -4.47 5.28
C LEU A 10 1.44 -5.25 6.05
N SER A 11 1.21 -5.47 7.36
CA SER A 11 2.11 -6.23 8.23
C SER A 11 2.28 -7.70 7.82
N GLN A 12 1.42 -8.22 6.93
CA GLN A 12 1.58 -9.58 6.38
C GLN A 12 2.73 -9.66 5.37
N TYR A 13 3.18 -8.52 4.85
CA TYR A 13 4.15 -8.46 3.76
C TYR A 13 5.49 -7.85 4.16
N GLY A 14 5.60 -7.20 5.33
CA GLY A 14 6.84 -6.61 5.79
C GLY A 14 6.65 -5.62 6.94
N GLU A 15 7.73 -4.91 7.27
CA GLU A 15 7.74 -3.87 8.29
C GLU A 15 6.94 -2.63 7.85
N VAL A 16 5.94 -2.25 8.65
CA VAL A 16 5.05 -1.12 8.36
C VAL A 16 5.61 0.17 8.96
N LYS A 17 5.83 1.17 8.11
CA LYS A 17 6.13 2.55 8.51
C LYS A 17 4.81 3.29 8.74
N ILE A 18 4.64 3.87 9.93
CA ILE A 18 3.42 4.59 10.32
C ILE A 18 3.79 6.04 10.60
N ASN A 19 2.98 6.98 10.11
CA ASN A 19 3.11 8.41 10.36
C ASN A 19 1.73 9.06 10.47
N ASP A 20 1.71 10.38 10.67
CA ASP A 20 0.46 11.15 10.89
C ASP A 20 -0.52 11.12 9.70
N ILE A 21 -0.04 10.68 8.53
CA ILE A 21 -0.78 10.66 7.26
C ILE A 21 -1.14 9.23 6.82
N GLY A 22 -0.79 8.21 7.60
CA GLY A 22 -1.19 6.83 7.36
C GLY A 22 -0.09 5.79 7.59
N ALA A 23 -0.09 4.74 6.78
CA ALA A 23 0.82 3.61 6.92
C ALA A 23 1.30 3.10 5.56
N THR A 24 2.57 2.73 5.45
CA THR A 24 3.19 2.23 4.21
C THR A 24 4.14 1.07 4.45
N ILE A 25 4.37 0.29 3.40
CA ILE A 25 5.45 -0.70 3.27
C ILE A 25 6.10 -0.52 1.90
N GLU A 26 7.35 -0.95 1.78
CA GLU A 26 8.08 -0.96 0.51
C GLU A 26 8.45 -2.40 0.13
N ILE A 27 8.08 -2.81 -1.08
CA ILE A 27 8.35 -4.15 -1.60
C ILE A 27 8.77 -3.99 -3.06
N ASN A 28 9.97 -4.45 -3.41
CA ASN A 28 10.47 -4.50 -4.79
C ASN A 28 10.29 -3.17 -5.54
N ASN A 29 10.78 -2.06 -4.97
CA ASN A 29 10.69 -0.69 -5.51
C ASN A 29 9.26 -0.18 -5.72
N LYS A 30 8.28 -0.77 -5.03
CA LYS A 30 6.91 -0.26 -4.98
C LYS A 30 6.54 0.06 -3.53
N THR A 31 5.89 1.20 -3.35
CA THR A 31 5.28 1.58 -2.08
C THR A 31 3.82 1.16 -2.07
N TYR A 32 3.42 0.42 -1.04
CA TYR A 32 2.03 0.05 -0.79
C TYR A 32 1.58 0.73 0.49
N GLY A 33 0.40 1.33 0.50
CA GLY A 33 0.00 2.08 1.68
C GLY A 33 -1.48 2.37 1.84
N ALA A 34 -1.80 2.98 2.96
CA ALA A 34 -3.10 3.52 3.31
C ALA A 34 -2.92 4.98 3.72
N ARG A 35 -3.70 5.87 3.11
CA ARG A 35 -3.69 7.29 3.44
C ARG A 35 -4.88 7.63 4.33
N THR A 36 -4.64 8.38 5.40
CA THR A 36 -5.68 9.02 6.21
C THR A 36 -5.64 10.53 6.01
N ASN A 37 -6.70 11.21 6.42
CA ASN A 37 -6.61 12.65 6.67
C ASN A 37 -5.86 12.84 7.99
N CYS A 38 -4.96 13.82 8.09
CA CYS A 38 -3.98 13.93 9.17
C CYS A 38 -4.59 13.73 10.58
N GLY A 39 -4.14 12.70 11.30
CA GLY A 39 -4.63 12.37 12.65
C GLY A 39 -5.97 11.61 12.71
N GLU A 40 -6.63 11.37 11.57
CA GLU A 40 -7.84 10.55 11.51
C GLU A 40 -7.52 9.05 11.46
N LYS A 41 -8.44 8.25 12.02
CA LYS A 41 -8.36 6.78 11.98
C LYS A 41 -9.01 6.18 10.74
N ASP A 42 -9.71 6.97 9.94
CA ASP A 42 -10.39 6.51 8.73
C ASP A 42 -9.49 6.70 7.50
N VAL A 43 -9.31 5.61 6.76
CA VAL A 43 -8.56 5.58 5.52
C VAL A 43 -9.38 6.22 4.42
N MET A 44 -8.79 7.22 3.77
CA MET A 44 -9.32 7.89 2.58
C MET A 44 -9.20 6.98 1.35
N TYR A 45 -8.02 6.40 1.16
CA TYR A 45 -7.74 5.44 0.09
C TYR A 45 -6.54 4.56 0.44
N LEU A 46 -6.56 3.36 -0.11
CA LEU A 46 -5.37 2.50 -0.20
C LEU A 46 -4.65 2.83 -1.51
N PHE A 47 -3.34 2.67 -1.55
CA PHE A 47 -2.58 3.01 -2.74
C PHE A 47 -1.39 2.09 -3.01
N ILE A 48 -1.05 2.02 -4.29
CA ILE A 48 0.20 1.47 -4.79
C ILE A 48 0.88 2.58 -5.57
N GLU A 49 2.16 2.78 -5.29
CA GLU A 49 2.99 3.77 -5.93
C GLU A 49 4.29 3.13 -6.39
N TYR A 50 4.71 3.42 -7.62
CA TYR A 50 6.01 2.98 -8.11
C TYR A 50 6.50 3.87 -9.23
N ASP A 51 7.83 3.97 -9.33
CA ASP A 51 8.51 4.69 -10.38
C ASP A 51 8.88 3.72 -11.50
N LEU A 52 8.56 4.08 -12.74
CA LEU A 52 9.07 3.37 -13.92
C LEU A 52 10.40 3.97 -14.40
N ASP A 53 10.54 5.29 -14.25
CA ASP A 53 11.73 6.06 -14.57
C ASP A 53 11.73 7.39 -13.78
N MET A 54 12.75 8.24 -13.99
CA MET A 54 12.95 9.52 -13.30
C MET A 54 11.78 10.51 -13.46
N TYR A 55 10.91 10.33 -14.44
CA TYR A 55 9.83 11.26 -14.77
C TYR A 55 8.42 10.65 -14.64
N ASN A 56 8.32 9.32 -14.58
CA ASN A 56 7.05 8.59 -14.59
C ASN A 56 6.80 7.86 -13.27
N ARG A 57 6.01 8.49 -12.41
CA ARG A 57 5.46 7.91 -11.18
C ARG A 57 4.02 7.47 -11.43
N PHE A 58 3.74 6.19 -11.18
CA PHE A 58 2.39 5.64 -11.25
C PHE A 58 1.77 5.57 -9.86
N PHE A 59 0.49 5.90 -9.79
CA PHE A 59 -0.28 5.90 -8.55
C PHE A 59 -1.65 5.26 -8.78
N TYR A 60 -1.90 4.12 -8.14
CA TYR A 60 -3.18 3.42 -8.17
C TYR A 60 -3.86 3.51 -6.82
N THR A 61 -5.17 3.75 -6.80
CA THR A 61 -5.96 3.79 -5.57
C THR A 61 -6.98 2.65 -5.50
N TYR A 62 -7.26 2.20 -4.28
CA TYR A 62 -8.22 1.16 -3.98
C TYR A 62 -9.11 1.58 -2.83
N HIS A 63 -10.39 1.19 -2.90
CA HIS A 63 -11.39 1.50 -1.87
C HIS A 63 -11.70 0.32 -0.94
N THR A 64 -11.16 -0.87 -1.21
CA THR A 64 -11.39 -2.08 -0.39
C THR A 64 -10.09 -2.84 -0.13
N LEU A 65 -9.97 -3.44 1.07
CA LEU A 65 -8.81 -4.27 1.43
C LEU A 65 -8.69 -5.50 0.54
N LYS A 66 -9.82 -6.07 0.11
CA LYS A 66 -9.82 -7.26 -0.73
C LYS A 66 -9.12 -7.00 -2.05
N HIS A 67 -9.56 -5.98 -2.81
CA HIS A 67 -8.94 -5.67 -4.10
C HIS A 67 -7.49 -5.23 -3.96
N PHE A 68 -7.18 -4.50 -2.89
CA PHE A 68 -5.82 -4.09 -2.60
C PHE A 68 -4.92 -5.30 -2.32
N LYS A 69 -5.36 -6.22 -1.45
CA LYS A 69 -4.67 -7.48 -1.14
C LYS A 69 -4.43 -8.31 -2.40
N ASP A 70 -5.48 -8.52 -3.21
CA ASP A 70 -5.39 -9.30 -4.44
C ASP A 70 -4.33 -8.71 -5.40
N CYS A 71 -4.17 -7.38 -5.40
CA CYS A 71 -3.16 -6.72 -6.21
C CYS A 71 -1.74 -6.90 -5.65
N ILE A 72 -1.54 -6.77 -4.33
CA ILE A 72 -0.25 -7.02 -3.68
C ILE A 72 0.20 -8.46 -3.95
N ASP A 73 -0.67 -9.43 -3.69
CA ASP A 73 -0.38 -10.86 -3.88
C ASP A 73 0.02 -11.15 -5.33
N ARG A 74 -0.72 -10.58 -6.30
CA ARG A 74 -0.42 -10.75 -7.72
C ARG A 74 0.93 -10.13 -8.10
N ASP A 75 1.25 -8.96 -7.56
CA ASP A 75 2.52 -8.29 -7.84
C ASP A 75 3.70 -9.07 -7.27
N ILE A 76 3.62 -9.52 -6.01
CA ILE A 76 4.64 -10.36 -5.38
C ILE A 76 4.83 -11.67 -6.16
N ALA A 77 3.74 -12.32 -6.57
CA ALA A 77 3.81 -13.57 -7.33
C ALA A 77 4.53 -13.45 -8.68
N LYS A 78 4.52 -12.26 -9.31
CA LYS A 78 5.29 -12.02 -10.54
C LYS A 78 6.79 -12.04 -10.29
N PHE A 79 7.26 -11.62 -9.11
CA PHE A 79 8.68 -11.59 -8.79
C PHE A 79 9.24 -12.96 -8.39
N ILE A 80 8.42 -13.86 -7.84
CA ILE A 80 8.88 -15.21 -7.45
C ILE A 80 9.08 -16.12 -8.69
N LYS A 81 8.46 -15.78 -9.83
CA LYS A 81 8.50 -16.58 -11.06
C LYS A 81 9.53 -16.12 -12.09
N GLY A 82 10.32 -15.09 -11.80
CA GLY A 82 11.41 -14.59 -12.67
C GLY A 82 12.75 -14.97 -12.08
#